data_AF-A0A2Z2MTY6-F1
#
_entry.id   AF-A0A2Z2MTY6-F1
#
_cell.length_a   1.000
_cell.length_b   1.000
_cell.length_c   1.000
_cell.angle_alpha   90.00
_cell.angle_beta   90.00
_cell.angle_gamma   90.00
#
_symmetry.space_group_name_H-M   'P 1'
#
loop_
_entity.id
_entity.type
_entity.pdbx_description
1 polymer ?
#
loop_
_entity_poly.entity_id
_entity_poly.type
_entity_poly.pdbx_seq_one_letter_code
_entity_poly.pdbx_strand_id
1 'polypeptide(L)'
;MKVGELIELLDETIASVKIAIIANQNRVFESPHTSYEFAQRALELQEDLDDLMKVREMLAKLDPEDDAERHFSEEELGEFLKLLELLRKADAHAY
;
A
#
# COMPACT_ATOMS: atom_id res chain seq x y z
N MET A 1 -18.79 -2.33 3.53
CA MET A 1 -17.85 -3.26 4.22
C MET A 1 -17.59 -2.76 5.63
N LYS A 2 -17.12 -3.63 6.53
CA LYS A 2 -16.76 -3.22 7.90
C LYS A 2 -15.41 -2.52 7.94
N VAL A 3 -15.23 -1.62 8.91
CA VAL A 3 -13.92 -0.97 9.15
C VAL A 3 -12.85 -2.03 9.44
N GLY A 4 -13.18 -3.09 10.17
CA GLY A 4 -12.26 -4.22 10.40
C GLY A 4 -11.80 -4.88 9.10
N GLU A 5 -12.71 -5.17 8.18
CA GLU A 5 -12.39 -5.74 6.85
C GLU A 5 -11.50 -4.78 6.02
N LEU A 6 -11.74 -3.47 6.13
CA LEU A 6 -10.92 -2.46 5.46
C LEU A 6 -9.50 -2.40 6.03
N ILE A 7 -9.35 -2.52 7.36
CA ILE A 7 -8.05 -2.58 8.03
C ILE A 7 -7.29 -3.84 7.59
N GLU A 8 -7.96 -4.99 7.50
CA GLU A 8 -7.32 -6.23 7.03
C GLU A 8 -6.79 -6.08 5.59
N LEU A 9 -7.59 -5.53 4.67
CA LEU A 9 -7.15 -5.27 3.30
C LEU A 9 -5.97 -4.29 3.22
N LEU A 10 -5.97 -3.28 4.09
CA LEU A 10 -4.88 -2.33 4.21
C LEU A 10 -3.60 -3.00 4.73
N ASP A 11 -3.71 -3.83 5.78
CA ASP A 11 -2.58 -4.56 6.36
C ASP A 11 -1.96 -5.55 5.35
N GLU A 12 -2.78 -6.25 4.57
CA GLU A 12 -2.33 -7.09 3.44
C GLU A 12 -1.57 -6.28 2.38
N THR A 13 -2.09 -5.10 2.05
CA THR A 13 -1.47 -4.20 1.06
C THR A 13 -0.14 -3.66 1.57
N ILE A 14 -0.08 -3.23 2.84
CA ILE A 14 1.15 -2.80 3.51
C ILE A 14 2.21 -3.91 3.47
N ALA A 15 1.83 -5.15 3.75
CA ALA A 15 2.76 -6.28 3.67
C ALA A 15 3.30 -6.47 2.25
N SER A 16 2.44 -6.37 1.24
CA SER A 16 2.83 -6.48 -0.18
C SER A 16 3.80 -5.36 -0.59
N VAL A 17 3.52 -4.11 -0.20
CA VAL A 17 4.40 -2.97 -0.49
C VAL A 17 5.76 -3.13 0.19
N LYS A 18 5.81 -3.61 1.44
CA LYS A 18 7.09 -3.90 2.13
C LYS A 18 7.92 -4.95 1.40
N ILE A 19 7.28 -6.00 0.87
CA ILE A 19 7.95 -7.02 0.05
C ILE A 19 8.54 -6.38 -1.22
N ALA A 20 7.73 -5.58 -1.92
CA ALA A 20 8.16 -4.89 -3.15
C ALA A 20 9.35 -3.94 -2.93
N ILE A 21 9.36 -3.20 -1.81
CA ILE A 21 10.49 -2.36 -1.40
C ILE A 21 11.76 -3.19 -1.26
N ILE A 22 11.72 -4.29 -0.49
CA ILE A 22 12.89 -5.14 -0.25
C ILE A 22 13.38 -5.75 -1.57
N ALA A 23 12.45 -6.18 -2.43
CA ALA A 23 12.77 -6.69 -3.76
C ALA A 23 13.53 -5.63 -4.58
N ASN A 24 13.01 -4.41 -4.69
CA ASN A 24 13.68 -3.33 -5.43
C ASN A 24 15.04 -2.96 -4.83
N GLN A 25 15.16 -2.87 -3.51
CA GLN A 25 16.43 -2.57 -2.83
C GLN A 25 17.50 -3.62 -3.10
N ASN A 26 17.14 -4.91 -3.14
CA ASN A 26 18.09 -5.98 -3.47
C ASN A 26 18.57 -5.91 -4.93
N ARG A 27 17.74 -5.40 -5.85
CA ARG A 27 18.05 -5.29 -7.28
C ARG A 27 18.93 -4.09 -7.63
N VAL A 28 19.13 -3.16 -6.69
CA VAL A 28 20.08 -2.04 -6.85
C VAL A 28 21.50 -2.53 -7.17
N PHE A 29 21.84 -3.78 -6.87
CA PHE A 29 23.15 -4.37 -7.17
C PHE A 29 23.24 -5.10 -8.54
N GLU A 30 22.18 -5.14 -9.35
CA GLU A 30 22.16 -5.90 -10.62
C GLU A 30 23.00 -5.26 -11.73
N SER A 31 22.83 -3.96 -12.02
CA SER A 31 23.66 -3.23 -13.00
C SER A 31 23.63 -1.71 -12.80
N PRO A 32 24.71 -0.96 -13.06
CA PRO A 32 24.77 0.49 -12.80
C PRO A 32 23.69 1.33 -13.49
N HIS A 33 23.17 0.87 -14.63
CA HIS A 33 22.13 1.60 -15.38
C HIS A 33 20.73 1.38 -14.81
N THR A 34 20.45 0.21 -14.24
CA THR A 34 19.15 -0.12 -13.62
C THR A 34 19.14 0.12 -12.11
N SER A 35 20.31 0.23 -11.47
CA SER A 35 20.45 0.55 -10.04
C SER A 35 19.73 1.83 -9.64
N TYR A 36 19.79 2.87 -10.48
CA TYR A 36 19.11 4.14 -10.21
C TYR A 36 17.59 3.99 -10.27
N GLU A 37 17.07 3.26 -11.26
CA GLU A 37 15.64 3.03 -11.41
C GLU A 37 15.07 2.22 -10.24
N PHE A 38 15.77 1.17 -9.80
CA PHE A 38 15.37 0.39 -8.62
C PHE A 38 15.46 1.19 -7.32
N ALA A 39 16.48 2.03 -7.16
CA ALA A 39 16.61 2.90 -5.99
C ALA A 39 15.49 3.95 -5.95
N GLN A 40 15.20 4.59 -7.08
CA GLN A 40 14.09 5.54 -7.20
C GLN A 40 12.76 4.84 -6.89
N ARG A 41 12.52 3.66 -7.47
CA ARG A 41 11.29 2.91 -7.24
C ARG A 41 11.11 2.50 -5.78
N ALA A 42 12.20 2.10 -5.11
CA ALA A 42 12.16 1.79 -3.69
C ALA A 42 11.82 3.01 -2.81
N LEU A 43 12.26 4.21 -3.20
CA LEU A 43 11.90 5.45 -2.51
C LEU A 43 10.41 5.80 -2.71
N GLU A 44 9.90 5.72 -3.94
CA GLU A 44 8.48 5.93 -4.24
C GLU A 44 7.59 4.99 -3.42
N LEU A 45 7.95 3.70 -3.34
CA LEU A 45 7.20 2.73 -2.55
C LEU A 45 7.30 2.99 -1.03
N GLN A 46 8.39 3.59 -0.54
CA GLN A 46 8.50 4.01 0.87
C GLN A 46 7.54 5.16 1.17
N GLU A 47 7.41 6.13 0.27
CA GLU A 47 6.43 7.21 0.42
C GLU A 47 5.00 6.67 0.45
N ASP A 48 4.66 5.76 -0.47
CA ASP A 48 3.36 5.06 -0.47
C ASP A 48 3.12 4.31 0.84
N LEU A 49 4.13 3.60 1.36
CA LEU A 49 4.05 2.87 2.62
C LEU A 49 3.78 3.78 3.82
N ASP A 50 4.47 4.92 3.90
CA ASP A 50 4.28 5.88 4.98
C ASP A 50 2.84 6.43 4.98
N ASP A 51 2.27 6.69 3.81
CA ASP A 51 0.89 7.13 3.68
C ASP A 51 -0.11 6.05 4.07
N LEU A 52 0.11 4.80 3.64
CA LEU A 52 -0.71 3.66 4.08
C LEU A 52 -0.65 3.47 5.60
N MET A 53 0.51 3.66 6.22
CA MET A 53 0.65 3.58 7.68
C MET A 53 -0.15 4.68 8.41
N LYS A 54 -0.18 5.91 7.89
CA LYS A 54 -1.02 6.99 8.45
C LYS A 54 -2.51 6.63 8.35
N VAL A 55 -2.94 6.08 7.21
CA VAL A 55 -4.33 5.65 7.04
C VAL A 55 -4.66 4.51 8.01
N ARG A 56 -3.75 3.56 8.22
CA ARG A 56 -3.91 2.47 9.17
C ARG A 56 -4.07 2.99 10.59
N GLU A 57 -3.26 3.97 11.00
CA GLU A 57 -3.39 4.62 12.31
C GLU A 57 -4.70 5.40 12.48
N MET A 58 -5.20 6.01 11.40
CA MET A 58 -6.50 6.67 11.41
C MET A 58 -7.64 5.67 11.58
N LEU A 59 -7.66 4.59 10.77
CA LEU A 59 -8.69 3.55 10.83
C LEU A 59 -8.69 2.82 12.18
N ALA A 60 -7.53 2.61 12.79
CA ALA A 60 -7.42 1.97 14.11
C ALA A 60 -8.10 2.74 15.26
N LYS A 61 -8.48 4.01 15.03
CA LYS A 61 -9.24 4.83 16.00
C LYS A 61 -10.75 4.66 15.87
N LEU A 62 -11.22 4.03 14.79
CA LEU A 62 -12.63 3.77 14.52
C LEU A 62 -13.06 2.43 15.13
N ASP A 63 -14.37 2.24 15.29
CA ASP A 63 -14.93 0.95 15.72
C ASP A 63 -14.81 -0.07 14.57
N PRO A 64 -14.14 -1.23 14.75
CA PRO A 64 -14.02 -2.25 13.71
C PRO A 64 -15.36 -2.78 13.20
N GLU A 65 -16.41 -2.74 14.03
CA GLU A 65 -17.75 -3.24 13.69
C GLU A 65 -18.61 -2.20 12.95
N ASP A 66 -18.13 -0.95 12.86
CA ASP A 66 -18.81 0.09 12.09
C ASP A 66 -18.71 -0.18 10.58
N ASP A 67 -19.73 0.29 9.86
CA ASP A 67 -19.71 0.31 8.40
C ASP A 67 -18.78 1.44 7.93
N ALA A 68 -17.83 1.14 7.05
CA ALA A 68 -16.87 2.14 6.55
C ALA A 68 -17.58 3.34 5.86
N GLU A 69 -18.72 3.09 5.23
CA GLU A 69 -19.59 4.11 4.59
C GLU A 69 -20.17 5.14 5.57
N ARG A 70 -20.10 4.89 6.89
CA ARG A 70 -20.47 5.90 7.90
C ARG A 70 -19.38 6.96 8.11
N HIS A 71 -18.15 6.61 7.78
CA HIS A 71 -16.95 7.43 8.03
C HIS A 71 -16.38 8.04 6.74
N PHE A 72 -16.62 7.41 5.60
CA PHE A 72 -16.13 7.82 4.28
C PHE A 72 -17.27 7.84 3.27
N SER A 73 -17.21 8.74 2.29
CA SER A 73 -18.12 8.68 1.15
C SER A 73 -17.88 7.44 0.29
N GLU A 74 -18.89 7.01 -0.45
CA GLU A 74 -18.78 5.87 -1.36
C GLU A 74 -17.69 6.08 -2.42
N GLU A 75 -17.54 7.32 -2.92
CA GLU A 75 -16.50 7.69 -3.88
C GLU A 75 -15.10 7.56 -3.26
N GLU A 76 -14.86 8.17 -2.10
CA GLU A 76 -13.57 8.08 -1.39
C GLU A 76 -13.20 6.63 -1.08
N LEU A 77 -14.16 5.84 -0.59
CA LEU A 77 -13.93 4.43 -0.27
C LEU A 77 -13.62 3.63 -1.54
N GLY A 78 -14.33 3.89 -2.64
CA GLY A 78 -14.09 3.24 -3.93
C GLY A 78 -12.71 3.56 -4.51
N GLU A 79 -12.30 4.83 -4.46
CA GLU A 79 -10.96 5.26 -4.89
C GLU A 79 -9.87 4.62 -4.04
N PHE A 80 -10.05 4.59 -2.72
CA PHE A 80 -9.09 3.99 -1.82
C PHE A 80 -8.94 2.48 -2.05
N LEU A 81 -10.05 1.74 -2.19
CA LEU A 81 -10.01 0.31 -2.49
C LEU A 81 -9.31 0.01 -3.82
N LYS A 82 -9.53 0.87 -4.83
CA LYS A 82 -8.85 0.77 -6.12
C LYS A 82 -7.35 1.02 -5.99
N LEU A 83 -6.94 2.00 -5.18
CA LEU A 83 -5.52 2.23 -4.88
C LEU A 83 -4.88 1.00 -4.23
N LEU A 84 -5.52 0.42 -3.20
CA LEU A 84 -5.02 -0.80 -2.54
C LEU A 84 -4.90 -1.98 -3.51
N GLU A 85 -5.85 -2.13 -4.43
CA GLU A 85 -5.77 -3.13 -5.48
C GLU A 85 -4.58 -2.90 -6.43
N LEU A 86 -4.34 -1.66 -6.85
CA LEU A 86 -3.21 -1.33 -7.72
C LEU A 86 -1.87 -1.57 -7.04
N LEU A 87 -1.73 -1.19 -5.76
CA LEU A 87 -0.51 -1.39 -4.99
C LEU A 87 -0.19 -2.88 -4.78
N ARG A 88 -1.19 -3.72 -4.53
CA ARG A 88 -0.99 -5.18 -4.47
C ARG A 88 -0.58 -5.78 -5.82
N LYS A 89 -1.08 -5.25 -6.93
CA LYS A 89 -0.72 -5.70 -8.28
C LYS A 89 0.63 -5.16 -8.75
N ALA A 90 1.12 -4.05 -8.17
CA ALA A 90 2.41 -3.48 -8.55
C ALA A 90 3.58 -4.47 -8.35
N ASP A 91 3.45 -5.43 -7.42
CA ASP A 91 4.41 -6.50 -7.17
C ASP A 91 4.40 -7.58 -8.29
N ALA A 92 3.29 -7.74 -9.02
CA ALA A 92 3.15 -8.76 -10.08
C ALA A 92 3.94 -8.44 -11.35
N HIS A 93 4.47 -7.22 -11.49
CA HIS A 93 5.28 -6.76 -12.62
C HIS A 93 6.73 -6.51 -12.22
N ALA A 94 7.31 -7.42 -11.44
CA ALA A 94 8.76 -7.60 -11.38
C ALA A 94 9.28 -7.97 -12.79
N TYR A 95 9.57 -6.95 -13.61
CA TYR A 95 10.31 -7.06 -14.87
C TYR A 95 11.79 -7.29 -14.61
#